data_AF-A0A800ERX1-F1
#
_entry.id   AF-A0A800ERX1-F1
#
_cell.length_a   1.000
_cell.length_b   1.000
_cell.length_c   1.000
_cell.angle_alpha   90.00
_cell.angle_beta   90.00
_cell.angle_gamma   90.00
#
_symmetry.space_group_name_H-M   'P 1'
#
loop_
_entity.id
_entity.type
_entity.pdbx_description
1 polymer ?
#
loop_
_entity_poly.entity_id
_entity_poly.type
_entity_poly.pdbx_seq_one_letter_code
_entity_poly.pdbx_strand_id
1 'polypeptide(L)'
;MTSESVTPQAVTPEAEDCVGDLHSHLVPGVDDGARTLDEALEAVRRMEAAGIGKIVTTPHLNANLTHNQELLRESLERVDESWQSFSREVERRFPDLELRRGH
;
A
#
# COMPACT_ATOMS: atom_id res chain seq x y z
N MET A 1 -4.45 -11.81 -51.30
CA MET A 1 -3.57 -11.50 -50.16
C MET A 1 -4.30 -10.49 -49.29
N THR A 2 -5.18 -10.96 -48.42
CA THR A 2 -5.90 -10.12 -47.47
C THR A 2 -4.99 -9.90 -46.27
N SER A 3 -4.49 -8.68 -46.12
CA SER A 3 -3.71 -8.25 -44.97
C SER A 3 -4.65 -8.10 -43.78
N GLU A 4 -4.68 -9.08 -42.88
CA GLU A 4 -5.38 -8.93 -41.61
C GLU A 4 -4.52 -8.07 -40.67
N SER A 5 -5.03 -6.88 -40.39
CA SER A 5 -4.52 -5.97 -39.37
C SER A 5 -4.76 -6.61 -38.00
N VAL A 6 -3.71 -7.19 -37.41
CA VAL A 6 -3.74 -7.65 -36.02
C VAL A 6 -3.63 -6.42 -35.12
N THR A 7 -4.75 -6.00 -34.56
CA THR A 7 -4.79 -5.00 -33.48
C THR A 7 -4.10 -5.59 -32.24
N PRO A 8 -3.18 -4.89 -31.56
CA PRO A 8 -2.59 -5.39 -30.34
C PRO A 8 -3.68 -5.54 -29.28
N GLN A 9 -3.88 -6.77 -28.82
CA GLN A 9 -4.79 -7.09 -27.73
C GLN A 9 -4.21 -6.52 -26.44
N ALA A 10 -4.97 -5.68 -25.74
CA ALA A 10 -4.58 -5.16 -24.43
C ALA A 10 -4.37 -6.35 -23.49
N VAL A 11 -3.15 -6.55 -23.03
CA VAL A 11 -2.82 -7.55 -22.02
C VAL A 11 -3.37 -7.04 -20.71
N THR A 12 -4.48 -7.61 -20.25
CA THR A 12 -4.85 -7.52 -18.83
C THR A 12 -3.86 -8.39 -18.07
N PRO A 13 -3.06 -7.84 -17.14
CA PRO A 13 -2.19 -8.68 -16.34
C PRO A 13 -3.10 -9.53 -15.44
N GLU A 14 -3.25 -10.80 -15.76
CA GLU A 14 -3.68 -11.80 -14.79
C GLU A 14 -2.69 -11.67 -13.59
N ALA A 15 -3.21 -11.60 -12.36
CA ALA A 15 -2.49 -11.25 -11.13
C ALA A 15 -1.30 -12.19 -10.73
N GLU A 16 -0.91 -13.09 -11.61
CA GLU A 16 0.06 -14.16 -11.38
C GLU A 16 1.53 -13.64 -11.46
N ASP A 17 1.80 -12.55 -12.22
CA ASP A 17 3.14 -11.98 -12.40
C ASP A 17 3.18 -10.44 -12.19
N CYS A 18 2.66 -9.95 -11.06
CA CYS A 18 2.78 -8.53 -10.71
C CYS A 18 4.03 -8.24 -9.85
N VAL A 19 4.63 -7.06 -10.02
CA VAL A 19 5.75 -6.61 -9.18
C VAL A 19 5.23 -6.37 -7.75
N GLY A 20 5.97 -6.88 -6.76
CA GLY A 20 5.67 -6.66 -5.35
C GLY A 20 6.61 -5.64 -4.72
N ASP A 21 6.04 -4.70 -3.98
CA ASP A 21 6.76 -3.88 -3.02
C ASP A 21 6.71 -4.52 -1.63
N LEU A 22 7.89 -4.68 -1.01
CA LEU A 22 8.03 -5.29 0.31
C LEU A 22 8.39 -4.27 1.39
N HIS A 23 8.61 -3.00 1.04
CA HIS A 23 8.97 -1.96 2.00
C HIS A 23 8.52 -0.57 1.56
N SER A 24 7.49 -0.07 2.23
CA SER A 24 6.98 1.28 2.05
C SER A 24 6.31 1.81 3.32
N HIS A 25 6.15 3.13 3.39
CA HIS A 25 5.66 3.87 4.56
C HIS A 25 4.34 4.56 4.19
N LEU A 26 3.31 3.75 4.01
CA LEU A 26 2.02 4.21 3.47
C LEU A 26 0.96 4.42 4.54
N VAL A 27 1.17 3.92 5.77
CA VAL A 27 0.20 4.12 6.85
C VAL A 27 0.17 5.60 7.24
N PRO A 28 -0.97 6.30 7.10
CA PRO A 28 -0.99 7.75 7.26
C PRO A 28 -0.69 8.23 8.68
N GLY A 29 0.24 9.17 8.81
CA GLY A 29 0.45 9.96 10.03
C GLY A 29 1.06 9.20 11.20
N VAL A 30 1.69 8.05 10.96
CA VAL A 30 2.28 7.23 12.03
C VAL A 30 3.80 7.32 12.11
N ASP A 31 4.46 7.66 11.00
CA ASP A 31 5.91 7.80 10.87
C ASP A 31 6.30 8.94 9.90
N ASP A 32 7.48 8.86 9.30
CA ASP A 32 8.04 9.83 8.36
C ASP A 32 7.57 9.67 6.90
N GLY A 33 6.69 8.70 6.62
CA GLY A 33 6.07 8.47 5.33
C GLY A 33 4.89 9.40 5.03
N ALA A 34 3.78 8.82 4.56
CA ALA A 34 2.57 9.58 4.22
C ALA A 34 1.98 10.27 5.47
N ARG A 35 1.68 11.57 5.39
CA ARG A 35 1.13 12.34 6.53
C ARG A 35 -0.38 12.31 6.58
N THR A 36 -1.02 12.14 5.42
CA THR A 36 -2.47 12.16 5.28
C THR A 36 -2.95 10.98 4.46
N LEU A 37 -4.24 10.66 4.60
CA LEU A 37 -4.88 9.61 3.82
C LEU A 37 -4.78 9.89 2.31
N ASP A 38 -4.97 11.14 1.90
CA ASP A 38 -4.89 11.52 0.48
C ASP A 38 -3.47 11.35 -0.08
N GLU A 39 -2.43 11.69 0.69
CA GLU A 39 -1.04 11.45 0.31
C GLU A 39 -0.75 9.95 0.15
N ALA A 40 -1.25 9.11 1.06
CA ALA A 40 -1.08 7.66 0.99
C ALA A 40 -1.79 7.06 -0.22
N LEU A 41 -3.04 7.46 -0.49
CA LEU A 41 -3.81 6.98 -1.64
C LEU A 41 -3.20 7.43 -2.98
N GLU A 42 -2.66 8.65 -3.03
CA GLU A 42 -1.93 9.15 -4.19
C GLU A 42 -0.63 8.35 -4.42
N ALA A 43 0.06 7.94 -3.36
CA ALA A 43 1.22 7.05 -3.47
C ALA A 43 0.82 5.66 -4.01
N VAL A 44 -0.24 5.04 -3.46
CA VAL A 44 -0.76 3.75 -3.96
C VAL A 44 -1.12 3.83 -5.44
N ARG A 45 -1.82 4.90 -5.86
CA ARG A 45 -2.17 5.13 -7.27
C ARG A 45 -0.94 5.17 -8.18
N ARG A 46 0.14 5.80 -7.73
CA ARG A 46 1.41 5.86 -8.48
C ARG A 46 2.10 4.51 -8.55
N MET A 47 2.05 3.74 -7.46
CA MET A 47 2.61 2.39 -7.40
C MET A 47 1.87 1.44 -8.34
N GLU A 48 0.54 1.45 -8.31
CA GLU A 48 -0.31 0.68 -9.23
C GLU A 48 -0.02 1.07 -10.70
N ALA A 49 0.04 2.38 -11.00
CA ALA A 49 0.37 2.87 -12.34
C ALA A 49 1.80 2.48 -12.79
N ALA A 50 2.70 2.17 -11.85
CA ALA A 50 4.03 1.65 -12.12
C ALA A 50 4.08 0.12 -12.27
N GLY A 51 2.93 -0.57 -12.18
CA GLY A 51 2.81 -2.02 -12.31
C GLY A 51 3.00 -2.80 -11.00
N ILE A 52 3.00 -2.11 -9.85
CA ILE A 52 3.04 -2.77 -8.54
C ILE A 52 1.63 -3.25 -8.20
N GLY A 53 1.45 -4.57 -8.10
CA GLY A 53 0.17 -5.19 -7.76
C GLY A 53 0.11 -5.75 -6.34
N LYS A 54 1.24 -5.82 -5.64
CA LYS A 54 1.34 -6.33 -4.26
C LYS A 54 2.17 -5.36 -3.43
N ILE A 55 1.67 -4.96 -2.26
CA ILE A 55 2.37 -4.04 -1.35
C ILE A 55 2.34 -4.59 0.07
N VAL A 56 3.51 -4.64 0.70
CA VAL A 56 3.67 -4.85 2.14
C VAL A 56 4.24 -3.57 2.77
N THR A 57 3.38 -2.75 3.38
CA THR A 57 3.83 -1.52 4.06
C THR A 57 4.37 -1.85 5.46
N THR A 58 5.50 -1.24 5.82
CA THR A 58 6.27 -1.53 7.04
C THR A 58 6.58 -0.23 7.78
N PRO A 59 5.57 0.37 8.44
CA PRO A 59 5.75 1.65 9.12
C PRO A 59 6.79 1.55 10.25
N HIS A 60 7.52 2.63 10.49
CA HIS A 60 8.53 2.66 11.53
C HIS A 60 7.94 2.58 12.95
N LEU A 61 8.55 1.78 13.83
CA LEU A 61 8.34 1.84 15.27
C LEU A 61 9.52 2.54 15.94
N ASN A 62 9.24 3.61 16.69
CA ASN A 62 10.25 4.26 17.51
C ASN A 62 10.63 3.36 18.70
N ALA A 63 11.82 2.75 18.63
CA ALA A 63 12.32 1.83 19.63
C ALA A 63 12.41 2.45 21.05
N ASN A 64 12.53 3.78 21.17
CA ASN A 64 12.56 4.43 22.49
C ASN A 64 11.25 4.24 23.27
N LEU A 65 10.12 4.03 22.58
CA LEU A 65 8.83 3.78 23.21
C LEU A 65 8.82 2.46 23.98
N THR A 66 9.71 1.52 23.69
CA THR A 66 9.79 0.23 24.40
C THR A 66 10.09 0.39 25.90
N HIS A 67 10.67 1.52 26.31
CA HIS A 67 10.91 1.87 27.71
C HIS A 67 9.65 2.35 28.45
N ASN A 68 8.55 2.64 27.75
CA ASN A 68 7.28 3.05 28.33
C ASN A 68 6.11 2.29 27.68
N GLN A 69 5.58 1.32 28.41
CA GLN A 69 4.51 0.42 27.95
C GLN A 69 3.19 1.14 27.61
N GLU A 70 2.90 2.27 28.25
CA GLU A 70 1.69 3.06 27.97
C GLU A 70 1.83 3.77 26.62
N LEU A 71 2.91 4.53 26.44
CA LEU A 71 3.19 5.24 25.18
C LEU A 71 3.40 4.27 24.01
N LEU A 72 3.99 3.09 24.26
CA LEU A 72 4.11 2.05 23.24
C LEU A 72 2.72 1.57 22.78
N ARG A 73 1.82 1.28 23.73
CA ARG A 73 0.46 0.82 23.42
C ARG A 73 -0.30 1.89 22.64
N GLU A 74 -0.28 3.14 23.09
CA GLU A 74 -0.93 4.25 22.38
C GLU A 74 -0.40 4.40 20.95
N SER A 75 0.91 4.24 20.75
CA SER A 75 1.51 4.32 19.41
C SER A 75 1.09 3.16 18.51
N LEU A 76 0.98 1.94 19.05
CA LEU A 76 0.53 0.78 18.29
C LEU A 76 -0.97 0.88 17.93
N GLU A 77 -1.80 1.32 18.87
CA GLU A 77 -3.23 1.59 18.64
C GLU A 77 -3.43 2.63 17.53
N ARG A 78 -2.66 3.73 17.55
CA ARG A 78 -2.68 4.74 16.47
C ARG A 78 -2.33 4.13 15.11
N VAL A 79 -1.36 3.22 15.07
CA VAL A 79 -0.97 2.52 13.82
C VAL A 79 -2.08 1.58 13.35
N ASP A 80 -2.73 0.86 14.27
CA ASP A 80 -3.84 -0.05 13.96
C ASP A 80 -5.08 0.70 13.44
N GLU A 81 -5.45 1.81 14.08
CA GLU A 81 -6.58 2.64 13.65
C GLU A 81 -6.35 3.27 12.27
N SER A 82 -5.16 3.86 12.07
CA SER A 82 -4.79 4.45 10.79
C SER A 82 -4.73 3.39 9.68
N TRP A 83 -4.17 2.21 9.99
CA TRP A 83 -4.15 1.07 9.07
C TRP A 83 -5.55 0.62 8.66
N GLN A 84 -6.48 0.45 9.60
CA GLN A 84 -7.86 0.01 9.28
C GLN A 84 -8.60 0.99 8.37
N SER A 85 -8.41 2.29 8.58
CA SER A 85 -9.01 3.32 7.73
C SER A 85 -8.40 3.30 6.33
N PHE A 86 -7.07 3.25 6.26
CA PHE A 86 -6.32 3.26 5.01
C PHE A 86 -6.56 2.00 4.17
N SER A 87 -6.45 0.80 4.75
CA SER A 87 -6.61 -0.46 4.02
C SER A 87 -8.01 -0.57 3.41
N ARG A 88 -9.04 -0.15 4.13
CA ARG A 88 -10.43 -0.11 3.63
C ARG A 88 -10.57 0.81 2.42
N GLU A 89 -9.93 1.97 2.44
CA GLU A 89 -9.97 2.89 1.30
C GLU A 89 -9.17 2.37 0.11
N VAL A 90 -8.08 1.63 0.35
CA VAL A 90 -7.31 0.99 -0.71
C VAL A 90 -8.11 -0.14 -1.36
N GLU A 91 -8.68 -1.05 -0.57
CA GLU A 91 -9.57 -2.13 -1.07
C GLU A 91 -10.73 -1.57 -1.90
N ARG A 92 -11.30 -0.43 -1.49
CA ARG A 92 -12.40 0.22 -2.20
C ARG A 92 -11.99 0.85 -3.53
N ARG A 93 -10.77 1.37 -3.65
CA ARG A 93 -10.32 2.18 -4.80
C ARG A 93 -9.41 1.42 -5.77
N PHE A 94 -8.72 0.40 -5.29
CA PHE A 94 -7.72 -0.38 -6.03
C PHE A 94 -8.00 -1.88 -5.84
N PRO A 95 -9.12 -2.40 -6.37
CA PRO A 95 -9.58 -3.76 -6.09
C PRO A 95 -8.63 -4.86 -6.60
N ASP A 96 -7.76 -4.54 -7.56
CA ASP A 96 -6.79 -5.47 -8.14
C ASP A 96 -5.42 -5.42 -7.41
N LEU A 97 -5.25 -4.51 -6.44
CA LEU A 97 -4.04 -4.34 -5.66
C LEU A 97 -4.15 -5.07 -4.32
N GLU A 98 -3.20 -5.96 -4.05
CA GLU A 98 -3.10 -6.62 -2.76
C GLU A 98 -2.26 -5.77 -1.80
N LEU A 99 -2.90 -5.24 -0.75
CA LEU A 99 -2.23 -4.47 0.29
C LEU A 99 -2.19 -5.25 1.62
N ARG A 100 -1.00 -5.35 2.21
CA ARG A 100 -0.77 -5.92 3.55
C ARG A 100 0.10 -4.99 4.38
N ARG A 101 0.06 -5.18 5.70
CA ARG A 101 0.98 -4.53 6.64
C ARG A 101 1.96 -5.57 7.16
N GLY A 102 3.25 -5.21 7.24
CA GLY A 102 4.22 -5.98 8.02
C GLY A 102 3.82 -6.01 9.49
N HIS A 103 3.95 -7.17 10.13
CA HIS A 103 3.66 -7.36 11.55
C HIS A 103 4.94 -7.27 12.39
#